data_AF-A0A1V9ZAG1-F1
#
_entry.id   AF-A0A1V9ZAG1-F1
#
_cell.length_a   1.000
_cell.length_b   1.000
_cell.length_c   1.000
_cell.angle_alpha   90.00
_cell.angle_beta   90.00
_cell.angle_gamma   90.00
#
_symmetry.space_group_name_H-M   'P 1'
#
loop_
_entity.id
_entity.type
_entity.pdbx_description
1 polymer ?
#
loop_
_entity_poly.entity_id
_entity_poly.type
_entity_poly.pdbx_seq_one_letter_code
_entity_poly.pdbx_strand_id
1 'polypeptide(L)' 'MTDRRWNLHSGNLYTDTSIMAKVTQGSLRPTFSSATSKWFIDFGNRCLSYKPEDCPTSMQASYFIKKQLREMSKVG' A
#
# COMPACT_ATOMS: atom_id res chain seq x y z
N MET A 1 -9.13 -7.20 12.11
CA MET A 1 -9.71 -6.49 10.94
C MET A 1 -10.65 -5.40 11.45
N THR A 2 -10.12 -4.20 11.72
CA THR A 2 -10.86 -2.93 11.75
C THR A 2 -9.82 -1.83 11.95
N ASP A 3 -9.12 -1.47 10.88
CA ASP A 3 -8.39 -0.20 10.81
C ASP A 3 -9.46 0.92 10.80
N ARG A 4 -9.81 1.40 12.00
CA ARG A 4 -10.80 2.48 12.17
C ARG A 4 -10.11 3.80 11.92
N ARG A 5 -10.20 4.29 10.68
CA ARG A 5 -9.57 5.54 10.27
C ARG A 5 -10.40 6.75 10.71
N TRP A 6 -9.79 7.62 11.51
CA TRP A 6 -10.41 8.82 12.06
C TRP A 6 -10.47 9.97 11.05
N ASN A 7 -11.58 10.71 11.05
CA ASN A 7 -11.68 12.00 10.36
C ASN A 7 -11.24 13.13 11.31
N LEU A 8 -10.07 13.71 11.04
CA LEU A 8 -9.48 14.77 11.87
C LEU A 8 -10.30 16.08 11.90
N HIS A 9 -11.18 16.31 10.93
CA HIS A 9 -11.98 17.54 10.84
C HIS A 9 -13.25 17.46 11.67
N SER A 10 -13.89 16.29 11.70
CA SER A 10 -15.18 16.09 12.37
C SER A 10 -15.07 15.34 13.70
N GLY A 11 -13.89 14.81 14.06
CA GLY A 11 -13.68 13.99 15.26
C GLY A 11 -14.32 12.60 15.21
N ASN A 12 -15.20 12.34 14.24
CA ASN A 12 -15.84 11.05 14.03
C ASN A 12 -15.01 10.12 13.13
N LEU A 13 -15.33 8.83 13.18
CA LEU A 13 -14.78 7.85 12.24
C LEU A 13 -15.29 8.11 10.82
N TYR A 14 -14.48 7.76 9.82
CA TYR A 14 -15.00 7.62 8.48
C TYR A 14 -15.98 6.44 8.42
N THR A 15 -17.11 6.64 7.74
CA THR A 15 -17.96 5.53 7.31
C THR A 15 -17.29 4.79 6.16
N ASP A 16 -17.60 3.52 5.96
CA ASP A 16 -17.03 2.72 4.85
C ASP A 16 -17.26 3.39 3.49
N THR A 17 -18.46 3.93 3.26
CA THR A 17 -18.78 4.68 2.03
C THR A 17 -17.88 5.91 1.85
N SER A 18 -17.60 6.65 2.94
CA SER A 18 -16.70 7.80 2.89
C SER A 18 -15.23 7.41 2.69
N ILE A 19 -14.81 6.26 3.21
CA ILE A 19 -13.48 5.67 2.95
C ILE A 19 -13.37 5.35 1.46
N MET A 20 -14.31 4.59 0.92
CA MET A 20 -14.32 4.20 -0.50
C MET A 20 -14.32 5.42 -1.42
N ALA A 21 -15.16 6.41 -1.15
CA ALA A 21 -15.19 7.64 -1.93
C ALA A 21 -13.83 8.36 -1.92
N LYS A 22 -13.19 8.47 -0.75
CA LYS A 22 -11.88 9.14 -0.63
C LYS A 22 -10.74 8.34 -1.26
N VAL A 23 -10.79 7.01 -1.22
CA VAL A 23 -9.83 6.12 -1.90
C VAL A 23 -9.95 6.30 -3.41
N THR A 24 -11.18 6.24 -3.96
CA THR A 24 -11.41 6.42 -5.40
C THR A 24 -11.02 7.82 -5.88
N GLN A 25 -11.17 8.84 -5.03
CA GLN A 25 -10.71 10.21 -5.31
C GLN A 25 -9.19 10.39 -5.13
N GLY A 26 -8.48 9.41 -4.57
CA GLY A 26 -7.05 9.51 -4.24
C GLY A 26 -6.74 10.39 -3.02
N SER A 27 -7.74 10.92 -2.32
CA SER A 27 -7.56 11.75 -1.11
C SER A 27 -7.28 10.92 0.15
N LEU A 28 -7.47 9.61 0.07
CA LEU A 28 -7.14 8.65 1.13
C LEU A 28 -6.29 7.52 0.56
N ARG A 29 -5.03 7.46 0.97
CA ARG A 29 -4.07 6.44 0.54
C ARG A 29 -3.24 5.93 1.72
N PRO A 30 -2.94 4.62 1.79
CA PRO A 30 -1.98 4.09 2.75
C PRO A 30 -0.60 4.73 2.58
N THR A 31 0.11 4.92 3.69
CA THR A 31 1.49 5.39 3.72
C THR A 31 2.38 4.32 4.32
N PHE A 32 3.62 4.25 3.87
CA PHE A 32 4.62 3.35 4.44
C PHE A 32 5.32 4.01 5.64
N SER A 33 5.79 3.20 6.58
CA SER A 33 6.62 3.67 7.67
C SER A 33 7.97 4.19 7.14
N SER A 34 8.56 5.17 7.82
CA SER A 34 9.90 5.67 7.48
C SER A 34 10.99 4.61 7.60
N ALA A 35 10.78 3.57 8.41
CA ALA A 35 11.71 2.45 8.57
C ALA A 35 11.64 1.42 7.43
N THR A 36 10.71 1.57 6.48
CA THR A 36 10.51 0.59 5.40
C THR A 36 11.58 0.74 4.31
N SER A 37 12.15 -0.37 3.86
CA SER A 37 13.14 -0.38 2.78
C SER A 37 12.58 0.21 1.49
N LYS A 38 13.39 1.03 0.80
CA LYS A 38 12.98 1.73 -0.43
C LYS A 38 12.40 0.80 -1.50
N TRP A 39 13.01 -0.36 -1.72
CA TRP A 39 12.52 -1.33 -2.72
C TRP A 39 11.07 -1.77 -2.44
N PHE A 40 10.71 -1.90 -1.17
CA PHE A 40 9.37 -2.35 -0.75
C PHE A 40 8.36 -1.22 -0.89
N ILE A 41 8.76 0.02 -0.58
CA ILE A 41 7.93 1.20 -0.82
C ILE A 41 7.62 1.34 -2.31
N ASP A 42 8.65 1.26 -3.17
CA ASP A 42 8.49 1.38 -4.62
C ASP A 42 7.58 0.26 -5.17
N PHE A 43 7.75 -0.97 -4.68
CA PHE A 43 6.90 -2.10 -5.07
C PHE A 43 5.47 -1.99 -4.54
N GLY A 44 5.27 -1.66 -3.27
CA GLY A 44 3.97 -1.48 -2.66
C GLY A 44 3.18 -0.32 -3.29
N ASN A 45 3.86 0.73 -3.75
CA ASN A 45 3.25 1.81 -4.51
C ASN A 45 2.65 1.33 -5.84
N ARG A 46 3.25 0.32 -6.50
CA ARG A 46 2.68 -0.29 -7.71
C ARG A 46 1.41 -1.08 -7.39
N CYS A 47 1.40 -1.83 -6.29
CA CYS A 47 0.20 -2.53 -5.81
C CYS A 47 -0.95 -1.56 -5.47
N LEU A 48 -0.63 -0.33 -5.09
CA LEU A 48 -1.58 0.74 -4.78
C LEU A 48 -1.82 1.67 -5.98
N SER A 49 -1.46 1.27 -7.20
CA SER A 49 -1.70 2.12 -8.37
C SER A 49 -3.20 2.25 -8.64
N TYR A 50 -3.60 3.44 -9.06
CA TYR A 50 -4.96 3.71 -9.50
C TYR A 50 -5.29 2.98 -10.80
N LYS A 51 -4.29 2.84 -11.67
CA LYS A 51 -4.40 2.11 -12.93
C LYS A 51 -4.30 0.61 -12.66
N PRO A 52 -5.34 -0.19 -12.96
CA PRO A 52 -5.33 -1.63 -12.71
C PRO A 52 -4.15 -2.35 -13.37
N GLU A 53 -3.71 -1.90 -14.54
CA GLU A 53 -2.60 -2.45 -15.31
C GLU A 53 -1.22 -2.28 -14.65
N ASP A 54 -1.06 -1.30 -13.76
CA ASP A 54 0.18 -1.07 -13.03
C ASP A 54 0.28 -1.96 -11.78
N CYS A 55 -0.86 -2.47 -11.30
CA CYS A 55 -0.93 -3.37 -10.16
C CYS A 55 -0.38 -4.74 -10.58
N PRO A 56 0.70 -5.24 -9.94
CA PRO A 56 1.27 -6.51 -10.30
C PRO A 56 0.30 -7.65 -10.01
N THR A 57 0.31 -8.67 -10.85
CA THR A 57 -0.42 -9.91 -10.56
C THR A 57 0.14 -10.57 -9.30
N SER A 58 -0.67 -11.40 -8.64
CA SER A 58 -0.22 -12.15 -7.46
C SER A 58 1.04 -12.98 -7.73
N MET A 59 1.18 -13.52 -8.95
CA MET A 59 2.37 -14.25 -9.38
C MET A 59 3.60 -13.34 -9.49
N GLN A 60 3.45 -12.17 -10.15
CA GLN A 60 4.52 -11.18 -10.26
C GLN A 60 4.95 -10.67 -8.88
N ALA A 61 4.00 -10.41 -7.99
CA ALA A 61 4.28 -9.95 -6.64
C ALA A 61 5.05 -10.99 -5.83
N SER A 62 4.59 -12.24 -5.86
CA SER A 62 5.26 -13.35 -5.16
C SER A 62 6.69 -13.55 -5.67
N TYR A 63 6.88 -13.51 -6.98
CA TYR A 63 8.21 -13.62 -7.59
C TYR A 63 9.12 -12.47 -7.18
N PHE A 64 8.64 -11.22 -7.26
CA PHE A 64 9.42 -10.04 -6.95
C PHE A 64 9.88 -10.02 -5.48
N ILE A 65 8.97 -10.30 -4.54
CA ILE A 65 9.29 -10.32 -3.10
C ILE A 65 10.32 -11.41 -2.80
N LYS A 66 10.14 -12.64 -3.31
CA LYS A 66 11.11 -13.74 -3.12
C LYS A 66 12.49 -13.38 -3.67
N LYS A 67 12.54 -12.73 -4.84
CA LYS A 67 13.79 -12.27 -5.45
C LYS A 67 14.49 -11.24 -4.56
N GLN A 68 13.79 -10.21 -4.10
CA GLN A 68 14.36 -9.16 -3.25
C GLN A 68 14.92 -9.73 -1.94
N LEU A 69 14.16 -10.61 -1.27
CA LEU A 69 14.63 -11.26 -0.04
C LEU A 69 15.89 -12.10 -0.25
N ARG A 70 15.99 -12.81 -1.38
CA ARG A 70 17.20 -13.57 -1.74
C ARG A 70 18.40 -12.68 -2.05
N GLU A 71 18.20 -11.52 -2.67
CA GLU A 71 19.31 -10.59 -2.90
C GLU A 71 19.77 -9.97 -1.57
N MET A 72 18.85 -9.63 -0.67
CA MET A 72 19.19 -9.14 0.67
C MET A 72 19.96 -10.18 1.50
N SER A 73 19.66 -11.47 1.36
CA SER A 73 20.37 -12.53 2.08
C SER A 73 21.80 -12.78 1.58
N LYS A 74 22.18 -12.26 0.41
CA LYS A 74 23.56 -12.35 -0.12
C LYS A 74 24.46 -11.20 0.33
N VAL A 75 23.89 -10.17 0.94
CA VAL A 75 24.61 -8.99 1.44
C VAL A 75 25.02 -9.17 2.91
N GLY A 76 24.90 -10.41 3.44
CA GLY A 76 25.36 -10.81 4.78
C GLY A 76 26.69 -11.51 4.75
#